data_AF-A0A3A8K510-F1
#
_entry.id   AF-A0A3A8K510-F1
#
_cell.length_a   1.000
_cell.length_b   1.000
_cell.length_c   1.000
_cell.angle_alpha   90.00
_cell.angle_beta   90.00
_cell.angle_gamma   90.00
#
_symmetry.space_group_name_H-M   'P 1'
#
loop_
_entity.id
_entity.type
_entity.pdbx_description
1 polymer ?
#
loop_
_entity_poly.entity_id
_entity_poly.type
_entity_poly.pdbx_seq_one_letter_code
_entity_poly.pdbx_strand_id
1 'polypeptide(L)'
;MVERFELTQVEAHFSALGQNGFAPRQLLGLWLYASLIGLHQGTRLARALQTDCALRWLSGGHCISVAVLNRFRAQNAALFLAALEQTVRWAVEEGLVRTQELGIDSVRLRAHASRSQVRVHAQSLRRLKHLRALDVDALDASAR
;
A
#
# COMPACT_ATOMS: atom_id res chain seq x y z
N MET A 1 2.23 -20.53 -2.75
CA MET A 1 1.50 -19.47 -2.02
C MET A 1 0.58 -18.66 -2.93
N VAL A 2 1.07 -17.98 -3.97
CA VAL A 2 0.24 -17.11 -4.83
C VAL A 2 -0.86 -17.86 -5.60
N GLU A 3 -0.63 -19.15 -5.87
CA GLU A 3 -1.61 -20.06 -6.49
C GLU A 3 -2.87 -20.27 -5.63
N ARG A 4 -2.79 -20.09 -4.31
CA ARG A 4 -3.92 -20.26 -3.38
C ARG A 4 -4.88 -19.08 -3.38
N PHE A 5 -4.55 -17.97 -4.07
CA PHE A 5 -5.45 -16.82 -4.17
C PHE A 5 -6.50 -17.02 -5.25
N GLU A 6 -7.76 -16.72 -4.90
CA GLU A 6 -8.87 -16.56 -5.83
C GLU A 6 -8.76 -15.20 -6.54
N LEU A 7 -8.58 -15.22 -7.86
CA LEU A 7 -8.34 -14.02 -8.68
C LEU A 7 -9.39 -13.81 -9.76
N THR A 8 -10.46 -14.61 -9.76
CA THR A 8 -11.49 -14.64 -10.79
C THR A 8 -12.08 -13.26 -11.10
N GLN A 9 -12.32 -12.44 -10.06
CA GLN A 9 -12.82 -11.07 -10.24
C GLN A 9 -11.80 -10.17 -10.93
N VAL A 10 -10.52 -10.29 -10.61
CA VAL A 10 -9.46 -9.49 -11.23
C VAL A 10 -9.26 -9.96 -12.67
N GLU A 11 -9.19 -11.27 -12.89
CA GLU A 11 -9.02 -11.90 -14.20
C GLU A 11 -10.18 -11.57 -15.16
N ALA A 12 -11.40 -11.39 -14.67
CA ALA A 12 -12.54 -10.95 -15.47
C ALA A 12 -12.34 -9.56 -16.12
N HIS A 13 -11.53 -8.69 -15.52
CA HIS A 13 -11.19 -7.37 -16.08
C HIS A 13 -10.04 -7.44 -17.10
N PHE A 14 -9.42 -8.61 -17.26
CA PHE A 14 -8.31 -8.83 -18.18
C PHE A 14 -8.82 -9.60 -19.39
N SER A 15 -8.68 -9.00 -20.57
CA SER A 15 -9.12 -9.62 -21.81
C SER A 15 -8.22 -10.80 -22.20
N ALA A 16 -8.83 -11.91 -22.60
CA ALA A 16 -8.15 -13.03 -23.25
C ALA A 16 -7.45 -12.64 -24.57
N LEU A 17 -7.82 -11.48 -25.16
CA LEU A 17 -7.24 -10.96 -26.40
C LEU A 17 -5.90 -10.23 -26.20
N GLY A 18 -5.28 -10.34 -25.02
CA GLY A 18 -3.88 -9.92 -24.82
C GLY A 18 -3.66 -8.42 -24.58
N GLN A 19 -4.70 -7.63 -24.32
CA GLN A 19 -4.54 -6.17 -24.11
C GLN A 19 -3.75 -5.81 -22.84
N ASN A 20 -3.61 -6.74 -21.89
CA ASN A 20 -2.74 -6.59 -20.72
C ASN A 20 -1.73 -7.73 -20.74
N GLY A 21 -0.52 -7.47 -21.24
CA GLY A 21 0.51 -8.47 -21.55
C GLY A 21 1.10 -9.28 -20.38
N PHE A 22 0.46 -9.29 -19.20
CA PHE A 22 0.89 -10.07 -18.03
C PHE A 22 -0.32 -10.59 -17.26
N ALA A 23 -0.25 -11.85 -16.82
CA ALA A 23 -1.32 -12.48 -16.04
C ALA A 23 -1.47 -11.77 -14.67
N PRO A 24 -2.69 -11.48 -14.20
CA PRO A 24 -2.93 -10.86 -12.89
C PRO A 24 -2.26 -11.58 -11.74
N ARG A 25 -2.24 -12.92 -11.77
CA ARG A 25 -1.57 -13.76 -10.78
C ARG A 25 -0.07 -13.51 -10.71
N GLN A 26 0.59 -13.34 -11.85
CA GLN A 26 2.01 -13.04 -11.92
C GLN A 26 2.31 -11.65 -11.34
N LEU A 27 1.51 -10.65 -11.72
CA LEU A 27 1.64 -9.29 -11.21
C LEU A 27 1.40 -9.21 -9.69
N LEU A 28 0.41 -9.96 -9.19
CA LEU A 28 0.16 -10.08 -7.76
C LEU A 28 1.34 -10.73 -7.04
N GLY A 29 1.86 -11.85 -7.57
CA GLY A 29 2.99 -12.54 -6.97
C GLY A 29 4.25 -11.68 -6.88
N LEU A 30 4.56 -10.93 -7.94
CA LEU A 30 5.67 -9.98 -7.95
C LEU A 30 5.51 -8.91 -6.87
N TRP A 31 4.33 -8.31 -6.76
CA TRP A 31 4.09 -7.25 -5.79
C TRP A 31 4.02 -7.75 -4.35
N LEU A 32 3.48 -8.95 -4.11
CA LEU A 32 3.49 -9.59 -2.79
C LEU A 32 4.92 -9.86 -2.35
N TYR A 33 5.71 -10.56 -3.17
CA TYR A 33 7.10 -10.85 -2.86
C TYR A 33 7.90 -9.57 -2.64
N ALA A 34 7.76 -8.60 -3.55
CA ALA A 34 8.40 -7.29 -3.42
C ALA A 34 8.04 -6.60 -2.10
N SER A 35 6.77 -6.66 -1.68
CA SER A 35 6.33 -6.03 -0.43
C SER A 35 6.92 -6.72 0.80
N LEU A 36 7.04 -8.05 0.79
CA LEU A 36 7.67 -8.82 1.88
C LEU A 36 9.16 -8.49 2.05
N ILE A 37 9.86 -8.13 0.96
CA ILE A 37 11.27 -7.72 1.01
C ILE A 37 11.48 -6.18 1.07
N GLY A 38 10.42 -5.41 1.35
CA GLY A 38 10.51 -3.94 1.51
C GLY A 38 10.61 -3.13 0.21
N LEU A 39 10.28 -3.72 -0.94
CA LEU A 39 10.21 -3.05 -2.24
C LEU A 39 8.77 -2.62 -2.56
N HIS A 40 8.43 -1.36 -2.26
CA HIS A 40 7.08 -0.83 -2.45
C HIS A 40 6.90 0.08 -3.67
N GLN A 41 7.98 0.40 -4.39
CA GLN A 41 7.95 1.34 -5.51
C GLN A 41 8.06 0.61 -6.84
N GLY A 42 7.18 0.92 -7.80
CA GLY A 42 7.18 0.26 -9.11
C GLY A 42 8.48 0.48 -9.90
N THR A 43 9.13 1.62 -9.74
CA THR A 43 10.45 1.90 -10.31
C THR A 43 11.54 0.99 -9.73
N ARG A 44 11.52 0.76 -8.41
CA ARG A 44 12.46 -0.16 -7.76
C ARG A 44 12.17 -1.60 -8.14
N LEU A 45 10.90 -1.99 -8.20
CA LEU A 45 10.49 -3.32 -8.63
C LEU A 45 10.89 -3.61 -10.08
N ALA A 46 10.64 -2.69 -11.01
CA ALA A 46 11.04 -2.86 -12.41
C ALA A 46 12.56 -2.98 -12.60
N ARG A 47 13.36 -2.32 -11.76
CA ARG A 47 14.83 -2.49 -11.75
C ARG A 47 15.22 -3.83 -11.14
N ALA A 48 14.60 -4.21 -10.03
CA ALA A 48 14.88 -5.46 -9.33
C ALA A 48 14.52 -6.68 -10.21
N LEU A 49 13.50 -6.59 -11.06
CA LEU A 49 13.20 -7.59 -12.10
C LEU A 49 14.36 -7.89 -13.06
N GLN A 50 15.40 -7.04 -13.14
CA GLN A 50 16.57 -7.25 -14.00
C GLN A 50 17.74 -7.90 -13.25
N THR A 51 17.81 -7.71 -11.93
CA THR A 51 18.99 -8.08 -11.13
C THR A 51 18.71 -9.17 -10.10
N ASP A 52 17.53 -9.15 -9.50
CA ASP A 52 17.14 -10.06 -8.42
C ASP A 52 16.66 -11.41 -8.99
N CYS A 53 17.29 -12.49 -8.53
CA CYS A 53 17.05 -13.83 -9.06
C CYS A 53 15.61 -14.31 -8.78
N ALA A 54 15.07 -14.04 -7.59
CA ALA A 54 13.73 -14.48 -7.23
C ALA A 54 12.67 -13.73 -8.03
N LEU A 55 12.83 -12.42 -8.19
CA LEU A 55 11.94 -11.60 -9.01
C LEU A 55 12.00 -11.95 -10.50
N ARG A 56 13.18 -12.26 -11.03
CA ARG A 56 13.35 -12.77 -12.40
C ARG A 56 12.66 -14.11 -12.60
N TRP A 57 12.77 -15.01 -11.62
CA TRP A 57 12.08 -16.29 -11.66
C TRP A 57 10.56 -16.09 -11.66
N LEU A 58 10.04 -15.26 -10.75
CA LEU A 58 8.61 -14.94 -10.66
C LEU A 58 8.07 -14.26 -11.93
N SER A 59 8.87 -13.44 -12.61
CA SER A 59 8.47 -12.82 -13.87
C SER A 59 8.66 -13.72 -15.10
N GLY A 60 9.17 -14.95 -14.94
CA GLY A 60 9.53 -15.81 -16.07
C GLY A 60 10.63 -15.20 -16.95
N GLY A 61 11.46 -14.33 -16.39
CA GLY A 61 12.49 -13.57 -17.10
C GLY A 61 11.97 -12.35 -17.86
N HIS A 62 10.66 -12.07 -17.83
CA HIS A 62 10.12 -10.90 -18.50
C HIS A 62 10.41 -9.60 -17.73
N CYS A 63 10.75 -8.55 -18.49
CA CYS A 63 10.83 -7.19 -17.97
C CYS A 63 9.44 -6.55 -18.02
N ILE A 64 8.94 -6.11 -16.86
CA ILE A 64 7.63 -5.45 -16.76
C ILE A 64 7.85 -3.95 -16.59
N SER A 65 7.15 -3.15 -17.39
CA SER A 65 7.26 -1.69 -17.31
C SER A 65 6.68 -1.15 -15.99
N VAL A 66 7.28 -0.05 -15.52
CA VAL A 66 6.81 0.66 -14.31
C VAL A 66 5.34 1.05 -14.43
N ALA A 67 4.89 1.44 -15.63
CA ALA A 67 3.50 1.82 -15.88
C ALA A 67 2.53 0.65 -15.65
N VAL A 68 2.86 -0.56 -16.12
CA VAL A 68 2.04 -1.76 -15.92
C VAL A 68 1.98 -2.12 -14.43
N LEU A 69 3.13 -2.14 -13.75
CA LEU A 69 3.21 -2.46 -12.32
C LEU A 69 2.37 -1.48 -11.49
N ASN A 70 2.53 -0.17 -11.74
CA ASN A 70 1.81 0.86 -11.00
C ASN A 70 0.31 0.86 -11.31
N ARG A 71 -0.08 0.66 -12.58
CA ARG A 71 -1.49 0.55 -12.97
C ARG A 71 -2.17 -0.62 -12.26
N PHE A 72 -1.54 -1.79 -12.27
CA PHE A 72 -2.08 -2.96 -11.58
C PHE A 72 -2.23 -2.71 -10.07
N ARG A 73 -1.22 -2.11 -9.43
CA ARG A 73 -1.25 -1.78 -7.99
C ARG A 73 -2.36 -0.77 -7.65
N ALA A 74 -2.51 0.27 -8.47
CA ALA A 74 -3.53 1.29 -8.26
C ALA A 74 -4.96 0.75 -8.43
N GLN A 75 -5.18 -0.11 -9.42
CA GLN A 75 -6.50 -0.68 -9.70
C GLN A 75 -6.94 -1.74 -8.68
N ASN A 76 -6.00 -2.35 -7.95
CA ASN A 76 -6.26 -3.52 -7.09
C ASN A 76 -5.83 -3.31 -5.63
N ALA A 77 -5.89 -2.08 -5.11
CA ALA A 77 -5.39 -1.76 -3.77
C ALA A 77 -6.01 -2.63 -2.65
N ALA A 78 -7.33 -2.88 -2.71
CA ALA A 78 -8.02 -3.73 -1.74
C ALA A 78 -7.55 -5.20 -1.79
N LEU A 79 -7.34 -5.73 -3.00
CA LEU A 79 -6.78 -7.07 -3.20
C LEU A 79 -5.40 -7.19 -2.56
N PHE A 80 -4.54 -6.18 -2.70
CA PHE A 80 -3.20 -6.20 -2.12
C PHE A 80 -3.22 -6.27 -0.60
N LEU A 81 -4.10 -5.50 0.05
CA LEU A 81 -4.25 -5.53 1.50
C LEU A 81 -4.69 -6.92 1.95
N ALA A 82 -5.75 -7.46 1.36
CA ALA A 82 -6.27 -8.78 1.68
C ALA A 82 -5.24 -9.89 1.44
N ALA A 83 -4.50 -9.81 0.32
CA ALA A 83 -3.50 -10.80 -0.02
C ALA A 83 -2.29 -10.77 0.93
N LEU A 84 -1.86 -9.59 1.38
CA LEU A 84 -0.79 -9.47 2.38
C LEU A 84 -1.25 -10.01 3.74
N GLU A 85 -2.45 -9.65 4.19
CA GLU A 85 -3.03 -10.17 5.43
C GLU A 85 -3.11 -11.69 5.42
N GLN A 86 -3.66 -12.26 4.35
CA GLN A 86 -3.79 -13.70 4.20
C GLN A 86 -2.43 -14.42 4.11
N THR A 87 -1.45 -13.78 3.46
CA THR A 87 -0.08 -14.29 3.39
C THR A 87 0.52 -14.42 4.80
N VAL A 88 0.38 -13.37 5.63
CA VAL A 88 0.87 -13.40 7.02
C VAL A 88 0.11 -14.45 7.83
N ARG A 89 -1.21 -14.55 7.65
CA ARG A 89 -2.05 -15.56 8.31
C ARG A 89 -1.56 -16.97 8.02
N TRP A 90 -1.33 -17.31 6.74
CA TRP A 90 -0.76 -18.61 6.36
C TRP A 90 0.63 -18.82 6.96
N ALA A 91 1.48 -17.79 6.99
CA ALA A 91 2.81 -17.92 7.57
C ALA A 91 2.75 -18.21 9.09
N VAL A 92 1.75 -17.68 9.80
CA VAL A 92 1.51 -18.01 11.21
C VAL A 92 0.96 -19.43 11.37
N GLU A 93 -0.04 -19.80 10.57
CA GLU A 93 -0.66 -21.14 10.58
C GLU A 93 0.35 -22.25 10.26
N GLU A 94 1.25 -22.00 9.32
CA GLU A 94 2.34 -22.92 8.91
C GLU A 94 3.56 -22.86 9.86
N GLY A 95 3.54 -22.02 10.89
CA GLY A 95 4.62 -21.90 11.88
C GLY A 95 5.89 -21.22 11.36
N LEU A 96 5.82 -20.53 10.21
CA LEU A 96 6.91 -19.78 9.60
C LEU A 96 7.20 -18.45 10.31
N VAL A 97 6.21 -17.89 11.01
CA VAL A 97 6.31 -16.65 11.78
C VAL A 97 5.79 -16.87 13.20
N ARG A 98 6.54 -16.41 14.21
CA ARG A 98 6.10 -16.43 15.61
C ARG A 98 5.43 -15.10 15.96
N THR A 99 4.19 -15.14 16.40
CA THR A 99 3.37 -13.95 16.72
C THR A 99 3.87 -13.15 17.94
N GLN A 100 4.79 -13.71 18.73
CA GLN A 100 5.22 -13.14 20.02
C GLN A 100 6.04 -11.84 19.88
N GLU A 101 6.57 -11.53 18.70
CA GLU A 101 7.38 -10.33 18.46
C GLU A 101 6.91 -9.58 17.19
N LEU A 102 5.68 -9.06 17.21
CA LEU A 102 5.23 -8.12 16.17
C LEU A 102 5.73 -6.71 16.52
N GLY A 103 6.91 -6.34 16.01
CA GLY A 103 7.39 -4.96 16.05
C GLY A 103 6.65 -4.10 15.03
N ILE A 104 5.83 -3.15 15.49
CA ILE A 104 5.21 -2.14 14.61
C ILE A 104 6.22 -1.02 14.37
N ASP A 105 6.88 -1.04 13.22
CA ASP A 105 7.73 0.08 12.82
C ASP A 105 6.86 1.30 12.49
N SER A 106 7.32 2.46 12.92
CA SER A 106 6.61 3.73 12.79
C SER A 106 6.39 4.12 11.32
N VAL A 107 5.17 4.53 10.97
CA VAL A 107 4.83 5.01 9.62
C VAL A 107 5.25 6.48 9.47
N ARG A 108 5.86 6.81 8.32
CA ARG A 108 6.11 8.21 7.93
C ARG A 108 4.80 8.92 7.61
N LEU A 109 4.19 9.54 8.62
CA LEU A 109 3.08 10.45 8.42
C LEU A 109 3.59 11.71 7.72
N ARG A 110 2.93 12.11 6.64
CA ARG A 110 3.21 13.37 5.96
C ARG A 110 2.82 14.49 6.94
N ALA A 111 3.80 15.05 7.66
CA ALA A 111 3.56 16.23 8.47
C ALA A 111 3.08 17.35 7.54
N HIS A 112 2.00 18.03 7.91
CA HIS A 112 1.47 19.21 7.20
C HIS A 112 2.39 20.43 7.45
N ALA A 113 3.69 20.27 7.22
CA ALA A 113 4.72 21.27 7.51
C ALA A 113 4.99 22.14 6.26
N SER A 114 3.93 22.69 5.64
CA SER A 114 4.16 23.74 4.66
C SER A 114 4.58 25.02 5.40
N ARG A 115 5.63 25.71 4.94
CA ARG A 115 6.02 27.03 5.47
C ARG A 115 4.87 28.04 5.42
N SER A 116 3.93 27.87 4.49
CA SER A 116 2.71 28.70 4.38
C SER A 116 1.61 28.33 5.38
N GLN A 117 1.70 27.16 6.04
CA GLN A 117 0.80 26.70 7.09
C GLN A 117 1.44 26.70 8.49
N VAL A 118 2.73 27.04 8.60
CA VAL A 118 3.35 27.37 9.88
C VAL A 118 2.70 28.63 10.42
N ARG A 119 1.79 28.47 11.40
CA ARG A 119 1.13 29.57 12.08
C ARG A 119 2.16 30.34 12.88
N VAL A 120 2.41 31.59 12.50
CA VAL A 120 3.27 32.51 13.26
C VAL A 120 2.59 32.86 14.59
N HIS A 121 3.37 33.10 15.65
CA HIS A 121 2.89 33.39 17.02
C HIS A 121 1.68 34.37 17.06
N ALA A 122 1.71 35.43 16.25
CA ALA A 122 0.62 36.39 16.15
C ALA A 122 -0.71 35.79 15.64
N GLN A 123 -0.66 34.88 14.66
CA GLN A 123 -1.86 34.19 14.16
C GLN A 123 -2.41 33.20 15.19
N SER A 124 -1.51 32.50 15.91
CA SER A 124 -1.89 31.59 17.00
C SER A 124 -2.60 32.34 18.13
N LEU A 125 -2.10 33.52 18.51
CA LEU A 125 -2.75 34.39 19.51
C LEU A 125 -4.13 34.88 19.06
N ARG A 126 -4.29 35.27 17.79
CA ARG A 126 -5.61 35.66 17.25
C ARG A 126 -6.59 34.50 17.29
N ARG A 127 -6.16 33.29 16.93
CA ARG A 127 -7.00 32.09 16.99
C ARG A 127 -7.38 31.74 18.43
N LEU A 128 -6.45 31.81 19.38
CA LEU A 128 -6.73 31.59 20.80
C LEU A 128 -7.74 32.60 21.36
N LYS A 129 -7.61 33.88 21.01
CA LYS A 129 -8.61 34.90 21.39
C LYS A 129 -9.99 34.59 20.83
N HIS A 130 -10.06 34.22 19.56
CA HIS A 130 -11.32 33.83 18.92
C HIS A 130 -11.93 32.57 19.56
N LEU A 131 -11.12 31.53 19.81
CA LEU A 131 -11.59 30.30 20.46
C LEU A 131 -12.06 30.53 21.90
N ARG A 132 -11.42 31.42 22.66
CA ARG A 132 -11.86 31.79 24.02
C ARG A 132 -13.17 32.58 24.04
N ALA A 133 -13.52 33.23 22.94
CA ALA A 133 -14.78 33.95 22.80
C ALA A 133 -15.93 33.03 22.33
N LEU A 134 -15.64 31.77 21.99
CA LEU A 134 -16.65 30.78 21.69
C LEU A 134 -17.11 30.14 22.99
N ASP A 135 -18.42 30.06 23.16
CA ASP A 135 -19.03 29.28 24.20
C ASP A 135 -18.96 27.80 23.83
N VAL A 136 -18.19 27.03 24.60
CA VAL A 136 -17.94 25.61 24.33
C VAL A 136 -19.21 24.79 24.57
N ASP A 137 -20.07 25.21 25.48
CA ASP A 137 -21.30 24.51 25.84
C ASP A 137 -22.37 24.61 24.73
N ALA A 138 -22.29 25.65 23.90
CA ALA A 138 -23.14 25.82 22.73
C ALA A 138 -22.74 24.91 21.53
N LEU A 139 -21.52 24.37 21.52
CA LEU A 139 -21.01 23.55 20.42
C LEU A 139 -21.41 22.07 20.55
N ASP A 140 -21.61 21.57 21.77
CA ASP A 140 -22.04 20.18 22.01
C ASP A 140 -23.50 19.92 21.62
N ALA A 141 -24.35 20.95 21.59
CA ALA A 141 -25.76 20.84 21.18
C ALA A 141 -25.95 20.54 19.68
N SER A 142 -24.93 20.80 18.86
CA SER A 142 -24.97 20.58 17.40
C SER A 142 -24.37 19.22 16.96
N ALA A 143 -23.84 18.42 17.89
CA ALA A 143 -23.07 17.22 17.58
C ALA A 143 -23.74 15.89 18.02
N ARG A 144 -25.04 15.90 18.29
CA ARG A 144 -25.85 14.68 18.49
C ARG A 144 -26.83 14.48 17.35
#